data_AF-A0A485NQ80-F1
#
_entry.id   AF-A0A485NQ80-F1
#
_cell.length_a   1.000
_cell.length_b   1.000
_cell.length_c   1.000
_cell.angle_alpha   90.00
_cell.angle_beta   90.00
_cell.angle_gamma   90.00
#
_symmetry.space_group_name_H-M   'P 1'
#
loop_
_entity.id
_entity.type
_entity.pdbx_description
1 polymer ?
#
loop_
_entity_poly.entity_id
_entity_poly.type
_entity_poly.pdbx_seq_one_letter_code
_entity_poly.pdbx_strand_id
1 'polypeptide(L)'
;MKPNPAVGRTLALIAMVPGPQPLGALLDAGGCHLAQFKSLSPQELRANLLPSLCPDLTPRPRLFPRTWDLWQLQVWERPVALEAELALTLKVLGTVADGSQGDILDQPLHTLRHMHSELQVSAQSEAGPRPQGRLHHRVQCLHEAPKKSLGCLEASVLFNLFRLLTRDLKCVASGDLCV
;
A
#
# COMPACT_ATOMS: atom_id res chain seq x y z
N MET A 1 3.44 14.15 40.55
CA MET A 1 3.90 13.11 39.61
C MET A 1 2.80 12.07 39.46
N LYS A 2 2.27 11.90 38.24
CA LYS A 2 1.31 10.85 37.88
C LYS A 2 1.46 10.61 36.38
N PRO A 3 1.96 9.45 35.92
CA PRO A 3 1.81 9.06 34.53
C PRO A 3 0.51 8.24 34.37
N ASN A 4 -0.29 8.64 33.38
CA ASN A 4 -1.51 7.97 32.97
C ASN A 4 -1.15 6.87 31.95
N PRO A 5 -1.76 5.66 32.01
CA PRO A 5 -1.47 4.57 31.08
C PRO A 5 -2.43 4.60 29.90
N ALA A 6 -1.92 4.73 28.68
CA ALA A 6 -2.70 4.53 27.47
C ALA A 6 -1.94 3.65 26.48
N VAL A 7 -2.16 2.33 26.65
CA VAL A 7 -2.39 1.35 25.59
C VAL A 7 -1.48 1.50 24.36
N GLY A 8 -0.33 0.85 24.43
CA GLY A 8 0.44 0.47 23.24
C GLY A 8 -0.31 -0.60 22.46
N ARG A 9 -0.71 -0.27 21.23
CA ARG A 9 -1.11 -1.27 20.23
C ARG A 9 0.12 -1.60 19.38
N THR A 10 0.85 -2.64 19.78
CA THR A 10 1.94 -3.23 19.01
C THR A 10 1.38 -3.92 17.78
N LEU A 11 1.65 -3.39 16.58
CA LEU A 11 1.52 -4.14 15.33
C LEU A 11 2.85 -4.84 15.08
N ALA A 12 2.91 -6.13 15.41
CA ALA A 12 4.05 -6.97 15.08
C ALA A 12 3.93 -7.44 13.62
N LEU A 13 4.86 -7.00 12.77
CA LEU A 13 5.08 -7.58 11.44
C LEU A 13 5.88 -8.87 11.60
N ILE A 14 5.25 -10.03 11.39
CA ILE A 14 5.93 -11.33 11.41
C ILE A 14 6.59 -11.56 10.04
N ALA A 15 7.92 -11.65 10.04
CA ALA A 15 8.72 -12.23 8.96
C ALA A 15 8.74 -13.77 9.04
N MET A 16 8.85 -14.42 7.90
CA MET A 16 8.64 -15.86 7.66
C MET A 16 9.80 -16.76 8.18
N VAL A 17 9.43 -17.96 8.67
CA VAL A 17 10.22 -19.02 9.37
C VAL A 17 11.22 -19.77 8.44
N PRO A 18 12.19 -20.58 8.95
CA PRO A 18 11.91 -22.02 9.19
C PRO A 18 12.62 -22.67 10.41
N GLY A 19 11.96 -23.63 11.07
CA GLY A 19 12.58 -24.57 12.04
C GLY A 19 11.63 -25.03 13.16
N PRO A 20 11.28 -26.32 13.28
CA PRO A 20 10.21 -26.79 14.16
C PRO A 20 10.73 -27.18 15.54
N GLN A 21 10.06 -26.78 16.63
CA GLN A 21 9.97 -27.57 17.86
C GLN A 21 8.66 -27.27 18.62
N PRO A 22 8.05 -28.28 19.27
CA PRO A 22 6.62 -28.30 19.54
C PRO A 22 6.31 -27.85 20.96
N LEU A 23 5.66 -26.69 21.12
CA LEU A 23 5.05 -26.31 22.39
C LEU A 23 3.62 -26.88 22.46
N GLY A 24 3.53 -28.21 22.52
CA GLY A 24 2.29 -28.89 22.86
C GLY A 24 2.12 -28.89 24.37
N ALA A 25 1.25 -28.02 24.89
CA ALA A 25 0.48 -28.15 26.15
C ALA A 25 0.15 -26.78 26.75
N LEU A 26 -0.76 -26.04 26.13
CA LEU A 26 -1.70 -25.18 26.85
C LEU A 26 -2.77 -24.74 25.86
N LEU A 27 -3.99 -24.48 26.31
CA LEU A 27 -5.17 -24.07 25.54
C LEU A 27 -6.05 -25.23 25.05
N ASP A 28 -6.42 -26.10 25.99
CA ASP A 28 -7.70 -26.81 25.96
C ASP A 28 -8.67 -26.05 26.87
N ALA A 29 -9.44 -25.10 26.32
CA ALA A 29 -10.64 -24.52 26.93
C ALA A 29 -11.31 -23.52 25.96
N GLY A 30 -12.38 -23.97 25.28
CA GLY A 30 -13.26 -23.12 24.47
C GLY A 30 -12.75 -22.88 23.05
N GLY A 31 -13.32 -23.62 22.09
CA GLY A 31 -12.95 -23.55 20.68
C GLY A 31 -13.13 -22.15 20.08
N CYS A 32 -12.10 -21.33 20.16
CA CYS A 32 -11.99 -20.09 19.42
C CYS A 32 -12.01 -20.41 17.92
N HIS A 33 -13.03 -19.92 17.22
CA HIS A 33 -13.24 -20.01 15.76
C HIS A 33 -12.15 -19.25 14.96
N LEU A 34 -10.92 -19.16 15.45
CA LEU A 34 -9.78 -18.56 14.75
C LEU A 34 -9.29 -19.45 13.59
N ALA A 35 -9.74 -20.70 13.51
CA ALA A 35 -9.45 -21.60 12.40
C ALA A 35 -9.90 -21.04 11.04
N GLN A 36 -10.99 -20.27 11.00
CA GLN A 36 -11.51 -19.66 9.78
C GLN A 36 -10.64 -18.49 9.26
N PHE A 37 -9.76 -17.95 10.11
CA PHE A 37 -8.86 -16.86 9.76
C PHE A 37 -7.43 -17.31 9.47
N LYS A 38 -7.14 -18.61 9.53
CA LYS A 38 -5.80 -19.19 9.29
C LYS A 38 -5.27 -18.91 7.88
N SER A 39 -6.13 -18.60 6.94
CA SER A 39 -5.77 -18.36 5.54
C SER A 39 -6.58 -17.22 4.94
N LEU A 40 -6.79 -16.13 5.69
CA LEU A 40 -7.37 -14.95 5.05
C LEU A 40 -6.41 -14.44 3.99
N SER A 41 -6.86 -14.46 2.75
CA SER A 41 -6.11 -13.87 1.68
C SER A 41 -6.08 -12.34 1.88
N PRO A 42 -5.07 -11.62 1.33
CA PRO A 42 -5.06 -10.16 1.36
C PRO A 42 -6.36 -9.53 0.84
N GLN A 43 -7.06 -10.24 -0.06
CA GLN A 43 -8.35 -9.84 -0.61
C GLN A 43 -9.49 -9.93 0.41
N GLU A 44 -9.54 -11.01 1.20
CA GLU A 44 -10.54 -11.19 2.25
C GLU A 44 -10.31 -10.23 3.41
N LEU A 45 -9.05 -9.98 3.78
CA LEU A 45 -8.69 -8.94 4.75
C LEU A 45 -9.16 -7.57 4.28
N ARG A 46 -8.91 -7.21 3.01
CA ARG A 46 -9.34 -5.93 2.46
C ARG A 46 -10.86 -5.79 2.37
N ALA A 47 -11.58 -6.83 1.96
CA ALA A 47 -13.04 -6.78 1.84
C ALA A 47 -13.72 -6.62 3.21
N ASN A 48 -13.15 -7.21 4.26
CA ASN A 48 -13.72 -7.18 5.60
C ASN A 48 -13.24 -6.01 6.46
N LEU A 49 -12.00 -5.53 6.27
CA LEU A 49 -11.40 -4.49 7.11
C LEU A 49 -11.47 -3.09 6.48
N LEU A 50 -11.45 -2.96 5.15
CA LEU A 50 -11.44 -1.64 4.51
C LEU A 50 -12.72 -0.84 4.80
N PRO A 51 -13.95 -1.42 4.79
CA PRO A 51 -15.16 -0.66 5.12
C PRO A 51 -15.23 -0.20 6.58
N SER A 52 -14.69 -0.98 7.51
CA SER A 52 -14.70 -0.65 8.96
C SER A 52 -13.59 0.32 9.35
N LEU A 53 -12.42 0.22 8.72
CA LEU A 53 -11.31 1.18 8.85
C LEU A 53 -11.57 2.48 8.06
N CYS A 54 -12.48 2.42 7.10
CA CYS A 54 -12.76 3.52 6.21
C CYS A 54 -14.21 3.59 5.72
N PRO A 55 -15.15 4.07 6.56
CA PRO A 55 -16.55 4.21 6.20
C PRO A 55 -16.79 5.24 5.09
N ASP A 56 -15.88 6.20 4.88
CA ASP A 56 -16.00 7.27 3.87
C ASP A 56 -15.71 6.82 2.42
N LEU A 57 -15.40 5.53 2.19
CA LEU A 57 -15.03 5.01 0.86
C LEU A 57 -16.20 4.61 -0.05
N THR A 58 -17.46 4.86 0.32
CA THR A 58 -18.62 4.69 -0.58
C THR A 58 -19.30 6.03 -0.94
N PRO A 59 -19.73 6.28 -2.20
CA PRO A 59 -19.29 5.71 -3.47
C PRO A 59 -18.27 6.67 -4.11
N ARG A 60 -17.01 6.61 -3.68
CA ARG A 60 -15.93 7.32 -4.39
C ARG A 60 -14.99 6.30 -5.04
N PRO A 61 -14.38 6.61 -6.20
CA PRO A 61 -13.50 5.68 -6.88
C PRO A 61 -12.44 5.15 -5.91
N ARG A 62 -12.32 3.81 -5.84
CA ARG A 62 -11.29 3.13 -5.04
C ARG A 62 -9.93 3.74 -5.39
N LEU A 63 -9.14 4.13 -4.39
CA LEU A 63 -7.84 4.77 -4.63
C LEU A 63 -6.86 3.89 -5.39
N PHE A 64 -7.01 2.56 -5.29
CA PHE A 64 -6.27 1.57 -6.07
C PHE A 64 -7.24 0.48 -6.56
N PRO A 65 -7.94 0.70 -7.70
CA PRO A 65 -8.83 -0.28 -8.29
C PRO A 65 -8.03 -1.47 -8.80
N ARG A 66 -8.56 -2.68 -8.61
CA ARG A 66 -7.92 -3.91 -9.14
C ARG A 66 -7.88 -3.94 -10.66
N THR A 67 -8.88 -3.32 -11.31
CA THR A 67 -8.96 -3.21 -12.77
C THR A 67 -7.97 -2.20 -13.35
N TRP A 68 -7.29 -1.42 -12.50
CA TRP A 68 -6.25 -0.51 -12.91
C TRP A 68 -4.91 -1.25 -12.95
N ASP A 69 -4.45 -1.56 -14.16
CA ASP A 69 -3.16 -2.19 -14.39
C ASP A 69 -2.35 -1.39 -15.40
N LEU A 70 -1.04 -1.27 -15.15
CA LEU A 70 -0.15 -0.45 -15.98
C LEU A 70 -0.01 -0.97 -17.42
N TRP A 71 -0.16 -2.28 -17.66
CA TRP A 71 -0.09 -2.84 -19.01
C TRP A 71 -1.18 -2.28 -19.96
N GLN A 72 -2.29 -1.76 -19.41
CA GLN A 72 -3.37 -1.11 -20.19
C GLN A 72 -3.03 0.32 -20.64
N LEU A 73 -1.92 0.88 -20.15
CA LEU A 73 -1.41 2.20 -20.51
C LEU A 73 -0.34 2.11 -21.59
N GLN A 74 -0.18 3.20 -22.33
CA GLN A 74 0.96 3.35 -23.24
C GLN A 74 2.27 3.27 -22.45
N VAL A 75 3.34 2.80 -23.08
CA VAL A 75 4.60 2.51 -22.37
C VAL A 75 5.15 3.76 -21.66
N TRP A 76 5.09 4.92 -22.32
CA TRP A 76 5.47 6.21 -21.75
C TRP A 76 4.56 6.69 -20.61
N GLU A 77 3.31 6.24 -20.54
CA GLU A 77 2.34 6.59 -19.49
C GLU A 77 2.57 5.78 -18.20
N ARG A 78 3.20 4.61 -18.29
CA ARG A 78 3.38 3.69 -17.16
C ARG A 78 4.25 4.29 -16.05
N PRO A 79 5.42 4.91 -16.32
CA PRO A 79 6.21 5.59 -15.29
C PRO A 79 5.42 6.72 -14.60
N VAL A 80 4.66 7.51 -15.37
CA VAL A 80 3.86 8.63 -14.84
C VAL A 80 2.78 8.12 -13.88
N ALA A 81 2.11 7.02 -14.24
CA ALA A 81 1.09 6.40 -13.39
C ALA A 81 1.69 5.83 -12.09
N LEU A 82 2.83 5.13 -12.20
CA LEU A 82 3.49 4.52 -11.05
C LEU A 82 4.08 5.57 -10.11
N GLU A 83 4.68 6.63 -10.65
CA GLU A 83 5.21 7.76 -9.88
C GLU A 83 4.11 8.38 -9.00
N ALA A 84 2.92 8.65 -9.56
CA ALA A 84 1.82 9.22 -8.81
C ALA A 84 1.30 8.30 -7.68
N GLU A 85 1.27 6.98 -7.91
CA GLU A 85 0.89 6.01 -6.87
C GLU A 85 1.95 5.92 -5.76
N LEU A 86 3.23 5.94 -6.13
CA LEU A 86 4.34 5.90 -5.19
C LEU A 86 4.46 7.20 -4.38
N ALA A 87 4.24 8.35 -5.01
CA ALA A 87 4.23 9.65 -4.34
C ALA A 87 3.15 9.72 -3.25
N LEU A 88 1.92 9.25 -3.55
CA LEU A 88 0.87 9.15 -2.54
C LEU A 88 1.26 8.18 -1.41
N THR A 89 1.86 7.04 -1.76
CA THR A 89 2.32 6.04 -0.79
C THR A 89 3.37 6.62 0.16
N LEU A 90 4.38 7.29 -0.39
CA LEU A 90 5.43 7.98 0.38
C LEU A 90 4.87 9.05 1.30
N LYS A 91 3.91 9.85 0.80
CA LYS A 91 3.26 10.88 1.61
C LYS A 91 2.54 10.29 2.82
N VAL A 92 1.75 9.23 2.60
CA VAL A 92 0.98 8.58 3.67
C VAL A 92 1.90 7.88 4.66
N LEU A 93 2.83 7.06 4.19
CA LEU A 93 3.76 6.34 5.07
C LEU A 93 4.72 7.29 5.81
N GLY A 94 5.11 8.41 5.20
CA GLY A 94 5.83 9.48 5.88
C GLY A 94 5.05 10.04 7.06
N THR A 95 3.77 10.37 6.87
CA THR A 95 2.93 10.85 8.00
C THR A 95 2.75 9.81 9.11
N VAL A 96 2.72 8.52 8.79
CA VAL A 96 2.65 7.44 9.79
C VAL A 96 3.97 7.29 10.56
N ALA A 97 5.10 7.42 9.85
CA ALA A 97 6.43 7.40 10.45
C ALA A 97 6.64 8.57 11.42
N ASP A 98 6.27 9.80 11.02
CA ASP A 98 6.39 11.00 11.85
C ASP A 98 5.55 10.92 13.14
N GLY A 99 4.44 10.17 13.11
CA GLY A 99 3.53 10.06 14.24
C GLY A 99 3.92 8.98 15.26
N SER A 100 4.27 7.77 14.81
CA SER A 100 4.43 6.63 15.74
C SER A 100 5.33 5.48 15.28
N GLN A 101 5.70 5.41 13.99
CA GLN A 101 6.37 4.23 13.42
C GLN A 101 7.72 4.54 12.76
N GLY A 102 8.37 5.65 13.12
CA GLY A 102 9.64 6.10 12.54
C GLY A 102 10.68 4.98 12.40
N ASP A 103 11.02 4.30 13.50
CA ASP A 103 12.07 3.27 13.51
C ASP A 103 11.79 2.07 12.58
N ILE A 104 10.51 1.71 12.39
CA ILE A 104 10.11 0.58 11.54
C ILE A 104 10.08 1.00 10.07
N LEU A 105 9.63 2.23 9.79
CA LEU A 105 9.40 2.73 8.45
C LEU A 105 10.61 3.46 7.86
N ASP A 106 11.65 3.76 8.63
CA ASP A 106 12.82 4.53 8.16
C ASP A 106 13.49 3.88 6.95
N GLN A 107 13.92 2.63 7.08
CA GLN A 107 14.55 1.89 5.99
C GLN A 107 13.61 1.67 4.79
N PRO A 108 12.36 1.20 4.97
CA PRO A 108 11.40 1.12 3.85
C PRO A 108 11.18 2.44 3.14
N LEU A 109 11.01 3.55 3.87
CA LEU A 109 10.81 4.88 3.29
C LEU A 109 12.06 5.35 2.54
N HIS A 110 13.25 5.09 3.06
CA HIS A 110 14.50 5.39 2.36
C HIS A 110 14.55 4.68 1.00
N THR A 111 14.27 3.38 0.96
CA THR A 111 14.22 2.60 -0.28
C THR A 111 13.14 3.09 -1.24
N LEU A 112 11.94 3.39 -0.76
CA LEU A 112 10.85 3.92 -1.59
C LEU A 112 11.16 5.31 -2.15
N ARG A 113 11.84 6.18 -1.39
CA ARG A 113 12.29 7.51 -1.87
C ARG A 113 13.32 7.37 -2.98
N HIS A 114 14.28 6.45 -2.83
CA HIS A 114 15.23 6.16 -3.89
C HIS A 114 14.53 5.72 -5.18
N MET A 115 13.60 4.75 -5.09
CA MET A 115 12.79 4.33 -6.25
C MET A 115 12.00 5.47 -6.87
N HIS A 116 11.43 6.35 -6.04
CA HIS A 116 10.67 7.51 -6.51
C HIS A 116 11.55 8.50 -7.28
N SER A 117 12.76 8.79 -6.80
CA SER A 117 13.71 9.65 -7.52
C SER A 117 14.08 9.08 -8.90
N GLU A 118 14.37 7.78 -8.99
CA GLU A 118 14.65 7.11 -10.26
C GLU A 118 13.45 7.15 -11.21
N LEU A 119 12.24 6.86 -10.70
CA LEU A 119 11.01 6.91 -11.47
C LEU A 119 10.65 8.31 -11.94
N GLN A 120 10.93 9.35 -11.15
CA GLN A 120 10.66 10.73 -11.51
C GLN A 120 11.49 11.14 -12.72
N VAL A 121 12.75 10.71 -12.81
CA VAL A 121 13.59 10.96 -13.99
C VAL A 121 13.01 10.26 -15.21
N SER A 122 12.61 8.99 -15.10
CA SER A 122 11.97 8.28 -16.21
C SER A 122 10.66 8.93 -16.65
N ALA A 123 9.79 9.32 -15.71
CA ALA A 123 8.51 9.97 -15.99
C ALA A 123 8.65 11.34 -16.66
N GLN A 124 9.76 12.06 -16.42
CA GLN A 124 10.07 13.34 -17.05
C GLN A 124 10.79 13.19 -18.40
N SER A 125 11.63 12.16 -18.54
CA SER A 125 12.38 11.88 -19.77
C SER A 125 11.48 11.37 -20.89
N GLU A 126 10.42 10.64 -20.54
CA GLU A 126 9.34 10.26 -21.44
C GLU A 126 8.48 11.50 -21.74
N ALA A 127 8.99 12.40 -22.60
CA ALA A 127 8.31 13.61 -23.06
C ALA A 127 7.13 13.26 -24.00
N GLY A 128 6.17 12.52 -23.46
CA GLY A 128 4.89 12.24 -24.10
C GLY A 128 3.95 13.45 -24.01
N PRO A 129 2.86 13.46 -24.79
CA PRO A 129 1.78 14.42 -24.64
C PRO A 129 1.26 14.44 -23.19
N ARG A 130 0.62 15.54 -22.79
CA ARG A 130 -0.03 15.60 -21.46
C ARG A 130 -0.94 14.38 -21.27
N PRO A 131 -0.90 13.69 -20.11
CA PRO A 131 -1.77 12.54 -19.85
C PRO A 131 -3.23 12.88 -20.16
N GLN A 132 -3.90 12.04 -20.94
CA GLN A 132 -5.32 12.22 -21.29
C GLN A 132 -6.16 11.04 -20.81
N GLY A 133 -7.48 11.22 -20.80
CA GLY A 133 -8.44 10.16 -20.49
C GLY A 133 -8.24 9.53 -19.11
N ARG A 134 -8.04 8.21 -19.08
CA ARG A 134 -8.04 7.41 -17.85
C ARG A 134 -6.86 7.75 -16.93
N LEU A 135 -5.67 8.01 -17.47
CA LEU A 135 -4.51 8.38 -16.67
C LEU A 135 -4.69 9.75 -16.02
N HIS A 136 -5.17 10.75 -16.76
CA HIS A 136 -5.45 12.07 -16.19
C HIS A 136 -6.42 12.00 -15.02
N HIS A 137 -7.55 11.30 -15.21
CA HIS A 137 -8.54 11.11 -14.16
C HIS A 137 -7.95 10.40 -12.94
N ARG A 138 -7.09 9.40 -13.18
CA ARG A 138 -6.41 8.64 -12.13
C ARG A 138 -5.48 9.51 -11.29
N VAL A 139 -4.56 10.21 -11.94
CA VAL A 139 -3.59 11.10 -11.27
C VAL A 139 -4.34 12.18 -10.49
N GLN A 140 -5.38 12.77 -11.07
CA GLN A 140 -6.23 13.72 -10.36
C GLN A 140 -6.87 13.09 -9.11
N CYS A 141 -7.42 11.87 -9.21
CA CYS A 141 -7.99 11.19 -8.06
C CYS A 141 -6.97 10.94 -6.93
N LEU A 142 -5.72 10.65 -7.29
CA LEU A 142 -4.63 10.46 -6.32
C LEU A 142 -4.18 11.78 -5.69
N HIS A 143 -4.12 12.85 -6.46
CA HIS A 143 -3.83 14.20 -5.96
C HIS A 143 -4.87 14.68 -4.94
N GLU A 144 -6.14 14.35 -5.17
CA GLU A 144 -7.25 14.70 -4.27
C GLU A 144 -7.38 13.74 -3.07
N ALA A 145 -6.65 12.62 -3.06
CA ALA A 145 -6.73 11.59 -2.02
C ALA A 145 -6.36 12.07 -0.61
N PRO A 146 -5.35 12.94 -0.40
CA PRO A 146 -4.98 13.43 0.93
C PRO A 146 -6.09 14.21 1.66
N LYS A 147 -7.20 14.54 0.99
CA LYS A 147 -8.40 15.12 1.61
C LYS A 147 -9.23 14.09 2.40
N LYS A 148 -8.87 12.80 2.33
CA LYS A 148 -9.50 11.69 3.06
C LYS A 148 -8.83 11.51 4.42
N SER A 149 -9.49 10.80 5.33
CA SER A 149 -8.92 10.50 6.64
C SER A 149 -7.64 9.64 6.52
N LEU A 150 -6.71 9.84 7.47
CA LEU A 150 -5.40 9.19 7.41
C LEU A 150 -5.50 7.65 7.49
N GLY A 151 -6.35 7.10 8.36
CA GLY A 151 -6.52 5.64 8.48
C GLY A 151 -7.03 4.98 7.19
N CYS A 152 -7.92 5.67 6.45
CA CYS A 152 -8.37 5.23 5.12
C CYS A 152 -7.24 5.15 4.11
N LEU A 153 -6.36 6.17 4.13
CA LEU A 153 -5.22 6.27 3.24
C LEU A 153 -4.17 5.22 3.59
N GLU A 154 -3.84 5.06 4.86
CA GLU A 154 -2.89 4.06 5.38
C GLU A 154 -3.28 2.65 4.95
N ALA A 155 -4.52 2.23 5.21
CA ALA A 155 -5.01 0.93 4.76
C ALA A 155 -4.91 0.78 3.24
N SER A 156 -5.33 1.81 2.49
CA SER A 156 -5.31 1.78 1.03
C SER A 156 -3.89 1.64 0.46
N VAL A 157 -2.90 2.35 1.00
CA VAL A 157 -1.51 2.28 0.54
C VAL A 157 -0.84 0.98 0.95
N LEU A 158 -1.09 0.48 2.16
CA LEU A 158 -0.53 -0.81 2.62
C LEU A 158 -1.02 -1.97 1.75
N PHE A 159 -2.32 -2.02 1.44
CA PHE A 159 -2.86 -3.05 0.53
C PHE A 159 -2.36 -2.91 -0.91
N ASN A 160 -1.94 -1.71 -1.34
CA ASN A 160 -1.39 -1.49 -2.68
C ASN A 160 0.12 -1.77 -2.76
N LEU A 161 0.86 -1.63 -1.66
CA LEU A 161 2.32 -1.62 -1.64
C LEU A 161 2.92 -2.88 -2.26
N PHE A 162 2.39 -4.06 -1.93
CA PHE A 162 2.88 -5.32 -2.50
C PHE A 162 2.70 -5.39 -4.01
N ARG A 163 1.54 -4.95 -4.52
CA ARG A 163 1.26 -4.88 -5.97
C ARG A 163 2.20 -3.90 -6.67
N LEU A 164 2.39 -2.72 -6.05
CA LEU A 164 3.28 -1.68 -6.54
C LEU A 164 4.70 -2.23 -6.73
N LEU A 165 5.25 -2.87 -5.69
CA LEU A 165 6.64 -3.34 -5.67
C LEU A 165 6.88 -4.58 -6.53
N THR A 166 5.95 -5.53 -6.57
CA THR A 166 6.19 -6.83 -7.23
C THR A 166 5.74 -6.87 -8.68
N ARG A 167 4.77 -6.04 -9.06
CA ARG A 167 4.14 -6.10 -10.38
C ARG A 167 4.29 -4.80 -11.14
N ASP A 168 3.87 -3.70 -10.55
CA ASP A 168 3.78 -2.43 -11.27
C ASP A 168 5.20 -1.87 -11.55
N LEU A 169 6.12 -1.96 -10.59
CA LEU A 169 7.53 -1.62 -10.77
C LEU A 169 8.22 -2.50 -11.83
N LYS A 170 7.98 -3.82 -11.79
CA LYS A 170 8.51 -4.76 -12.80
C LYS A 170 7.99 -4.41 -14.20
N CYS A 171 6.71 -4.04 -14.31
CA CYS A 171 6.11 -3.64 -15.58
C CYS A 171 6.81 -2.42 -16.17
N VAL A 172 7.04 -1.38 -15.37
CA VAL A 172 7.77 -0.17 -15.81
C VAL A 172 9.20 -0.50 -16.22
N ALA A 173 9.91 -1.29 -15.40
CA ALA A 173 11.29 -1.69 -15.70
C ALA A 173 11.41 -2.56 -16.97
N SER A 174 10.34 -3.27 -17.36
CA SER A 174 10.31 -4.11 -18.56
C SER A 174 9.96 -3.32 -19.84
N GLY A 175 9.52 -2.06 -19.73
CA GLY A 175 9.14 -1.23 -20.87
C GLY A 175 8.09 -1.89 -21.76
N ASP A 176 8.39 -2.02 -23.06
CA ASP A 176 7.54 -2.66 -24.07
C ASP A 176 7.28 -4.15 -23.81
N LEU A 177 8.13 -4.82 -23.02
CA LEU A 177 8.01 -6.24 -22.71
C LEU A 177 6.95 -6.54 -21.63
N CYS A 178 6.39 -5.49 -20.99
CA CYS A 178 5.26 -5.67 -20.08
C CYS A 178 3.94 -5.77 -20.86
N VAL A 179 3.37 -6.99 -20.88
CA VAL A 179 2.11 -7.37 -21.53
C VAL A 179 1.11 -7.98 -20.57
#